data_AF-A0A662G6M5-F1
#
_entry.id   AF-A0A662G6M5-F1
#
_cell.length_a   1.000
_cell.length_b   1.000
_cell.length_c   1.000
_cell.angle_alpha   90.00
_cell.angle_beta   90.00
_cell.angle_gamma   90.00
#
_symmetry.space_group_name_H-M   'P 1'
#
loop_
_entity.id
_entity.type
_entity.pdbx_description
1 polymer ?
#
loop_
_entity_poly.entity_id
_entity_poly.type
_entity_poly.pdbx_seq_one_letter_code
_entity_poly.pdbx_strand_id
1 'polypeptide(L)'
;AKNHYYFLEKDDYEKWLETLTKDLQRSASIRGSSPYFWWNTGRRYVTEYGIHYEFYKIDLDQSNDRRVKIFFKRLNPDGTLRGMPVPIRLVLEDDEWKVFQTSY
;
A
#
# COMPACT_ATOMS: atom_id res chain seq x y z
N ALA A 1 -2.17 6.52 -2.53
CA ALA A 1 -2.17 5.08 -2.94
C ALA A 1 -1.06 4.72 -3.92
N LYS A 2 -1.02 5.23 -5.17
CA LYS A 2 0.07 4.90 -6.12
C LYS A 2 1.47 5.13 -5.53
N ASN A 3 1.68 6.29 -4.89
CA ASN A 3 2.94 6.61 -4.22
C ASN A 3 3.35 5.57 -3.16
N HIS A 4 2.40 4.95 -2.46
CA HIS A 4 2.70 3.94 -1.45
C HIS A 4 3.41 2.73 -2.06
N TYR A 5 2.87 2.17 -3.14
CA TYR A 5 3.53 1.08 -3.85
C TYR A 5 4.80 1.53 -4.57
N TYR A 6 4.82 2.73 -5.15
CA TYR A 6 6.01 3.28 -5.79
C TYR A 6 7.21 3.37 -4.81
N PHE A 7 7.01 3.93 -3.62
CA PHE A 7 8.09 4.04 -2.63
C PHE A 7 8.50 2.68 -2.06
N LEU A 8 7.55 1.74 -1.92
CA LEU A 8 7.88 0.35 -1.61
C LEU A 8 8.80 -0.27 -2.68
N GLU A 9 8.46 -0.09 -3.95
CA GLU A 9 9.21 -0.64 -5.08
C GLU A 9 10.64 -0.06 -5.15
N LYS A 10 10.79 1.21 -4.77
CA LYS A 10 12.07 1.95 -4.74
C LYS A 10 12.92 1.74 -3.48
N ASP A 11 12.47 0.94 -2.53
CA ASP A 11 13.12 0.77 -1.22
C ASP A 11 13.23 2.08 -0.41
N ASP A 12 12.29 3.00 -0.63
CA ASP A 12 12.26 4.29 0.04
C ASP A 12 11.33 4.21 1.26
N TYR A 13 11.88 3.70 2.37
CA TYR A 13 11.11 3.49 3.61
C TYR A 13 10.54 4.79 4.18
N GLU A 14 11.30 5.88 4.13
CA GLU A 14 10.88 7.16 4.70
C GLU A 14 9.70 7.73 3.92
N LYS A 15 9.79 7.76 2.58
CA LYS A 15 8.66 8.20 1.74
C LYS A 15 7.49 7.25 1.77
N TRP A 16 7.73 5.95 1.91
CA TRP A 16 6.66 4.98 2.13
C TRP A 16 5.93 5.26 3.44
N LEU A 17 6.66 5.54 4.52
CA LEU A 17 6.11 5.84 5.84
C LEU A 17 5.24 7.10 5.83
N GLU A 18 5.67 8.16 5.14
CA GLU A 18 4.91 9.41 4.95
C GLU A 18 3.50 9.21 4.34
N THR A 19 3.29 8.10 3.61
CA THR A 19 1.99 7.79 3.01
C THR A 19 0.99 7.20 4.00
N LEU A 20 1.43 6.71 5.16
CA LEU A 20 0.57 6.13 6.19
C LEU A 20 -0.10 7.21 7.05
N THR A 21 -1.18 6.87 7.76
CA THR A 21 -1.74 7.74 8.80
C THR A 21 -0.74 7.96 9.94
N LYS A 22 -0.85 9.09 10.64
CA LYS A 22 0.04 9.43 11.78
C LYS A 22 0.13 8.32 12.83
N ASP A 23 -0.99 7.67 13.15
CA ASP A 23 -1.01 6.59 14.13
C ASP A 23 -0.21 5.36 13.69
N LEU A 24 -0.27 5.02 12.40
CA LEU A 24 0.54 3.95 11.84
C LEU A 24 2.02 4.35 11.77
N GLN A 25 2.32 5.60 11.43
CA GLN A 25 3.69 6.09 11.39
C GLN A 25 4.40 5.90 12.75
N ARG A 26 3.70 6.23 13.86
CA ARG A 26 4.23 6.09 15.23
C ARG A 26 4.59 4.65 15.62
N SER A 27 3.95 3.66 15.01
CA SER A 27 4.16 2.24 15.34
C SER A 27 5.00 1.49 14.31
N ALA A 28 5.47 2.15 13.25
CA ALA A 28 6.07 1.45 12.12
C ALA A 28 7.41 0.76 12.42
N SER A 29 8.17 1.27 13.39
CA SER A 29 9.41 0.66 13.86
C SER A 29 9.19 -0.46 14.90
N ILE A 30 7.96 -0.63 15.41
CA ILE A 30 7.65 -1.64 16.42
C ILE A 30 7.50 -3.00 15.72
N ARG A 31 8.42 -3.93 16.01
CA ARG A 31 8.34 -5.31 15.48
C ARG A 31 7.00 -5.95 15.84
N GLY A 32 6.32 -6.48 14.83
CA GLY A 32 4.99 -7.08 14.98
C GLY A 32 3.82 -6.10 14.77
N SER A 33 4.08 -4.80 14.60
CA SER A 33 3.06 -3.86 14.16
C SER A 33 2.64 -4.12 12.72
N SER A 34 1.46 -3.62 12.35
CA SER A 34 0.96 -3.75 10.97
C SER A 34 1.90 -3.10 9.95
N PRO A 35 2.38 -1.84 10.11
CA PRO A 35 3.30 -1.25 9.15
C PRO A 35 4.63 -1.97 9.05
N TYR A 36 5.18 -2.47 10.17
CA TYR A 36 6.39 -3.29 10.14
C TYR A 36 6.18 -4.54 9.28
N PHE A 37 5.08 -5.26 9.48
CA PHE A 37 4.76 -6.45 8.69
C PHE A 37 4.54 -6.11 7.21
N TRP A 38 3.83 -5.02 6.92
CA TRP A 38 3.53 -4.53 5.59
C TRP A 38 4.78 -4.18 4.79
N TRP A 39 5.71 -3.41 5.37
CA TRP A 39 6.98 -3.09 4.73
C TRP A 39 7.74 -4.36 4.36
N ASN A 40 7.97 -5.24 5.34
CA ASN A 40 8.74 -6.47 5.11
C ASN A 40 8.09 -7.40 4.08
N THR A 41 6.77 -7.56 4.15
CA THR A 41 6.03 -8.41 3.20
C THR A 41 6.09 -7.81 1.79
N GLY A 42 5.79 -6.52 1.65
CA GLY A 42 5.82 -5.83 0.37
C GLY A 42 7.22 -5.83 -0.25
N ARG A 43 8.26 -5.55 0.54
CA ARG A 43 9.64 -5.60 0.07
C ARG A 43 10.01 -6.99 -0.41
N ARG A 44 9.61 -8.04 0.31
CA ARG A 44 9.83 -9.42 -0.14
C ARG A 44 9.20 -9.70 -1.50
N TYR A 45 7.96 -9.25 -1.73
CA TYR A 45 7.31 -9.40 -3.03
C TYR A 45 8.05 -8.68 -4.15
N VAL A 46 8.51 -7.45 -3.90
CA VAL A 46 9.26 -6.68 -4.89
C VAL A 46 10.62 -7.30 -5.17
N THR A 47 11.39 -7.66 -4.14
CA THR A 47 12.80 -8.06 -4.30
C THR A 47 12.98 -9.52 -4.69
N GLU A 48 12.18 -10.44 -4.13
CA GLU A 48 12.32 -11.88 -4.41
C GLU A 48 11.54 -12.31 -5.65
N TYR A 49 10.39 -11.67 -5.91
CA TYR A 49 9.49 -12.08 -7.00
C TYR A 49 9.34 -11.03 -8.11
N GLY A 50 9.95 -9.85 -7.97
CA GLY A 50 9.87 -8.78 -8.97
C GLY A 50 8.44 -8.25 -9.18
N ILE A 51 7.61 -8.27 -8.13
CA ILE A 51 6.22 -7.81 -8.24
C ILE A 51 6.15 -6.30 -8.40
N HIS A 52 5.27 -5.88 -9.32
CA HIS A 52 4.86 -4.48 -9.49
C HIS A 52 3.36 -4.30 -9.27
N TYR A 53 2.95 -3.11 -8.83
CA TYR A 53 1.56 -2.81 -8.53
C TYR A 53 0.98 -1.77 -9.49
N GLU A 54 -0.12 -2.12 -10.15
CA GLU A 54 -0.81 -1.23 -11.09
C GLU A 54 -2.21 -0.89 -10.58
N PHE A 55 -2.61 0.37 -10.68
CA PHE A 55 -3.98 0.79 -10.34
C PHE A 55 -5.00 -0.01 -11.15
N TYR A 56 -6.04 -0.52 -10.49
CA TYR A 56 -7.11 -1.25 -11.16
C TYR A 56 -8.43 -0.49 -11.15
N LYS A 57 -9.02 -0.30 -9.97
CA LYS A 57 -10.33 0.33 -9.82
C LYS A 57 -10.54 0.88 -8.41
N ILE A 58 -11.49 1.79 -8.29
CA ILE A 58 -12.01 2.24 -7.00
C ILE A 58 -13.25 1.42 -6.66
N ASP A 59 -13.39 1.03 -5.40
CA ASP A 59 -14.57 0.36 -4.87
C ASP A 59 -15.54 1.43 -4.36
N LEU A 60 -16.46 1.87 -5.23
CA LEU A 60 -17.38 2.97 -4.93
C LEU A 60 -18.35 2.62 -3.79
N ASP A 61 -18.76 1.35 -3.66
CA ASP A 61 -19.65 0.88 -2.60
C ASP A 61 -18.98 0.91 -1.20
N GLN A 62 -17.66 0.93 -1.18
CA GLN A 62 -16.83 0.99 0.03
C GLN A 62 -16.07 2.32 0.15
N SER A 63 -16.53 3.35 -0.55
CA SER A 63 -15.92 4.68 -0.56
C SER A 63 -16.94 5.78 -0.22
N ASN A 64 -16.47 6.83 0.43
CA ASN A 64 -17.20 8.06 0.70
C ASN A 64 -16.23 9.26 0.65
N ASP A 65 -16.72 10.43 1.05
CA ASP A 65 -16.00 11.70 1.07
C ASP A 65 -14.73 11.69 1.95
N ARG A 66 -14.63 10.78 2.93
CA ARG A 66 -13.51 10.71 3.88
C ARG A 66 -12.75 9.40 3.87
N ARG A 67 -13.21 8.38 3.13
CA ARG A 67 -12.60 7.05 3.05
C ARG A 67 -12.71 6.50 1.65
N VAL A 68 -11.62 5.94 1.14
CA VAL A 68 -11.62 5.33 -0.20
C VAL A 68 -10.97 3.97 -0.14
N LYS A 69 -11.59 2.98 -0.81
CA LYS A 69 -10.98 1.67 -1.04
C LYS A 69 -10.61 1.55 -2.52
N ILE A 70 -9.34 1.29 -2.79
CA ILE A 70 -8.79 1.17 -4.15
C ILE A 70 -8.21 -0.22 -4.31
N PHE A 71 -8.40 -0.82 -5.47
CA PHE A 71 -7.76 -2.08 -5.85
C PHE A 71 -6.57 -1.84 -6.78
N PHE A 72 -5.50 -2.61 -6.56
CA PHE A 72 -4.31 -2.66 -7.40
C PHE A 72 -4.10 -4.09 -7.91
N LYS A 73 -3.79 -4.25 -9.20
CA LYS A 73 -3.26 -5.51 -9.74
C LYS A 73 -1.87 -5.73 -9.18
N ARG A 74 -1.56 -6.99 -8.86
CA ARG A 74 -0.19 -7.44 -8.61
C ARG A 74 0.30 -8.13 -9.86
N LEU A 75 1.41 -7.66 -10.42
CA LEU A 75 1.94 -8.14 -11.67
C LEU A 75 3.28 -8.81 -11.44
N ASN A 76 3.48 -9.97 -12.05
CA ASN A 76 4.80 -10.57 -12.20
C ASN A 76 5.68 -9.71 -13.12
N PRO A 77 7.00 -9.96 -13.18
CA PRO A 77 7.91 -9.25 -14.09
C PRO A 77 7.51 -9.33 -15.58
N ASP A 78 6.83 -10.39 -15.99
CA ASP A 78 6.33 -10.60 -17.36
C ASP A 78 4.98 -9.89 -17.62
N GLY A 79 4.44 -9.17 -16.65
CA GLY A 79 3.17 -8.46 -16.73
C GLY A 79 1.93 -9.32 -16.45
N THR A 80 2.07 -10.62 -16.19
CA THR A 80 0.95 -11.49 -15.84
C THR A 80 0.47 -11.24 -14.40
N LEU A 81 -0.80 -11.55 -14.11
CA LEU A 81 -1.37 -11.33 -12.78
C LEU A 81 -0.84 -12.35 -11.76
N ARG A 82 -0.37 -11.83 -10.61
CA ARG A 82 -0.06 -12.59 -9.40
C ARG A 82 -1.29 -12.62 -8.48
N GLY A 83 -2.18 -13.58 -8.75
CA GLY A 83 -3.41 -13.76 -7.99
C GLY A 83 -4.40 -12.61 -8.18
N MET A 84 -5.28 -12.42 -7.19
CA MET A 84 -6.32 -11.38 -7.25
C MET A 84 -5.75 -9.98 -6.96
N PRO A 85 -6.36 -8.91 -7.51
CA PRO A 85 -6.07 -7.53 -7.13
C PRO A 85 -6.21 -7.32 -5.62
N VAL A 86 -5.29 -6.56 -5.04
CA VAL A 86 -5.23 -6.29 -3.60
C VAL A 86 -5.80 -4.91 -3.26
N PRO A 87 -6.49 -4.78 -2.11
CA PRO A 87 -7.03 -3.51 -1.69
C PRO A 87 -5.98 -2.66 -0.94
N ILE A 88 -6.06 -1.35 -1.13
CA ILE A 88 -5.49 -0.33 -0.26
C ILE A 88 -6.61 0.61 0.17
N ARG A 89 -6.72 0.88 1.47
CA ARG A 89 -7.73 1.77 2.04
C ARG A 89 -7.09 3.06 2.54
N LEU A 90 -7.67 4.16 2.11
CA LEU A 90 -7.27 5.51 2.43
C LEU A 90 -8.31 6.19 3.34
N VAL A 91 -7.86 7.06 4.22
CA VAL A 91 -8.68 7.98 5.01
C VAL A 91 -8.17 9.40 4.77
N LEU A 92 -9.08 10.38 4.76
CA LEU A 92 -8.73 11.79 4.71
C LEU A 92 -8.29 12.25 6.11
N GLU A 93 -7.02 12.60 6.24
CA GLU A 93 -6.35 13.06 7.47
C GLU A 93 -5.60 14.36 7.12
N ASP A 94 -5.94 15.47 7.80
CA ASP A 94 -5.37 16.81 7.54
C ASP A 94 -5.36 17.22 6.06
N ASP A 95 -6.51 17.07 5.39
CA ASP A 95 -6.70 17.34 3.96
C ASP A 95 -5.84 16.50 3.00
N GLU A 96 -5.18 15.45 3.51
CA GLU A 96 -4.42 14.50 2.72
C GLU A 96 -4.98 13.07 2.80
N TRP A 97 -4.92 12.34 1.69
CA TRP A 97 -5.31 10.93 1.67
C TRP A 97 -4.19 10.03 2.18
N LYS A 98 -4.38 9.47 3.38
CA LYS A 98 -3.40 8.61 4.06
C LYS A 98 -3.84 7.16 4.09
N VAL A 99 -2.88 6.25 3.96
CA VAL A 99 -3.09 4.79 4.01
C VAL A 99 -3.33 4.38 5.46
N PHE A 100 -4.50 3.81 5.75
CA PHE A 100 -4.80 3.21 7.06
C PHE A 100 -4.85 1.67 7.02
N GLN A 101 -4.91 1.09 5.82
CA GLN A 101 -4.79 -0.35 5.61
C GLN A 101 -4.30 -0.66 4.19
N THR A 102 -3.42 -1.65 4.05
CA THR A 102 -2.90 -2.07 2.75
C THR A 102 -2.73 -3.59 2.69
N SER A 103 -2.51 -4.11 1.49
CA SER A 103 -2.22 -5.51 1.20
C SER A 103 -1.20 -5.61 0.07
N TYR A 104 -0.36 -6.64 0.12
CA TYR A 104 0.76 -6.89 -0.79
C TYR A 104 0.70 -8.28 -1.39
#